data_AF-A0A1I7X7L0-F1
#
_entry.id   AF-A0A1I7X7L0-F1
#
_cell.length_a   1.000
_cell.length_b   1.000
_cell.length_c   1.000
_cell.angle_alpha   90.00
_cell.angle_beta   90.00
_cell.angle_gamma   90.00
#
_symmetry.space_group_name_H-M   'P 1'
#
loop_
_entity.id
_entity.type
_entity.pdbx_description
1 polymer ?
#
loop_
_entity_poly.entity_id
_entity_poly.type
_entity_poly.pdbx_seq_one_letter_code
_entity_poly.pdbx_strand_id
1 'polypeptide(L)'
;MMSSAKKKILSTVMTSEQKPCGDEPLKQGTHWVCYKKIQEKSYYFDSFGLDPPEEIINYLKNNGEDKEIKINVEDNIIECSTFQIQEFGAHNCGYHCLLVLKMLEIRDFQKVVLSLI
;
A
#
# COMPACT_ATOMS: atom_id res chain seq x y z
N MET A 1 33.73 -0.81 -11.76
CA MET A 1 32.42 -0.86 -12.46
C MET A 1 31.36 -1.17 -11.41
N MET A 2 30.55 -0.18 -11.02
CA MET A 2 29.43 -0.42 -10.09
C MET A 2 28.31 -1.12 -10.84
N SER A 3 27.99 -2.35 -10.42
CA SER A 3 26.83 -3.09 -10.91
C SER A 3 25.57 -2.31 -10.57
N SER A 4 24.84 -1.88 -11.61
CA SER A 4 23.54 -1.24 -11.45
C SER A 4 22.52 -2.29 -11.06
N ALA A 5 22.37 -2.53 -9.75
CA ALA A 5 21.27 -3.33 -9.22
C ALA A 5 19.95 -2.71 -9.71
N LYS A 6 19.20 -3.47 -10.51
CA LYS A 6 17.87 -3.07 -10.97
C LYS A 6 17.02 -2.85 -9.72
N LYS A 7 16.66 -1.59 -9.40
CA LYS A 7 15.69 -1.28 -8.35
C LYS A 7 14.38 -2.00 -8.69
N LYS A 8 14.07 -3.07 -7.97
CA LYS A 8 12.79 -3.78 -8.08
C LYS A 8 11.74 -2.93 -7.38
N ILE A 9 11.12 -2.03 -8.14
CA ILE A 9 9.97 -1.26 -7.68
C ILE A 9 8.74 -2.13 -7.93
N LEU A 10 8.03 -2.48 -6.85
CA LEU A 10 6.76 -3.19 -6.96
C LEU A 10 5.66 -2.26 -6.42
N SER A 11 4.75 -1.87 -7.30
CA SER A 11 3.55 -1.11 -6.98
C SER A 11 2.33 -1.89 -7.42
N THR A 12 1.36 -2.05 -6.54
CA THR A 12 0.15 -2.83 -6.82
C THR A 12 -1.08 -2.07 -6.31
N VAL A 13 -2.15 -2.13 -7.09
CA VAL A 13 -3.49 -1.72 -6.70
C VAL A 13 -4.31 -2.99 -6.49
N MET A 14 -4.94 -3.13 -5.34
CA MET A 14 -5.69 -4.33 -4.97
C MET A 14 -7.06 -3.97 -4.42
N THR A 15 -8.03 -4.85 -4.61
CA THR A 15 -9.32 -4.73 -3.94
C THR A 15 -9.22 -5.28 -2.53
N SER A 16 -9.67 -4.54 -1.52
CA SER A 16 -9.93 -5.08 -0.19
C SER A 16 -11.40 -5.50 -0.04
N GLU A 17 -11.61 -6.62 0.64
CA GLU A 17 -12.95 -7.10 0.97
C GLU A 17 -13.39 -6.49 2.32
N GLN A 18 -14.53 -5.81 2.36
CA GLN A 18 -15.21 -5.55 3.64
C GLN A 18 -16.00 -6.80 4.00
N LYS A 19 -15.64 -7.51 5.10
CA LYS A 19 -16.29 -8.75 5.56
C LYS A 19 -17.81 -8.61 5.65
N PRO A 20 -18.59 -9.30 4.80
CA PRO A 20 -20.04 -9.31 4.91
C PRO A 20 -20.49 -10.37 5.91
N CYS A 21 -21.48 -10.03 6.72
CA CYS A 21 -22.23 -10.96 7.55
C CYS A 21 -23.19 -11.76 6.64
N GLY A 22 -22.86 -13.01 6.26
CA GLY A 22 -23.78 -13.92 5.55
C GLY A 22 -23.21 -14.69 4.34
N ASP A 23 -23.91 -15.79 4.01
CA ASP A 23 -23.66 -16.78 2.94
C ASP A 23 -23.98 -16.23 1.53
N GLU A 24 -23.30 -15.17 1.12
CA GLU A 24 -23.49 -14.56 -0.22
C GLU A 24 -22.41 -14.99 -1.23
N PRO A 25 -22.74 -15.06 -2.55
CA PRO A 25 -21.84 -15.47 -3.63
C PRO A 25 -20.54 -14.64 -3.69
N LEU A 26 -19.48 -15.23 -4.25
CA LEU A 26 -18.11 -14.68 -4.40
C LEU A 26 -18.11 -13.15 -4.48
N LYS A 27 -17.64 -12.51 -3.41
CA LYS A 27 -17.77 -11.08 -3.18
C LYS A 27 -16.94 -10.32 -4.21
N GLN A 28 -17.60 -9.52 -5.04
CA GLN A 28 -16.90 -8.53 -5.85
C GLN A 28 -16.21 -7.54 -4.90
N GLY A 29 -14.91 -7.31 -5.11
CA GLY A 29 -14.14 -6.37 -4.30
C GLY A 29 -14.82 -5.00 -4.27
N THR A 30 -15.04 -4.45 -3.06
CA THR A 30 -15.85 -3.24 -2.86
C THR A 30 -15.03 -1.97 -2.71
N HIS A 31 -13.73 -2.11 -2.44
CA HIS A 31 -12.83 -1.00 -2.17
C HIS A 31 -11.46 -1.28 -2.77
N TRP A 32 -10.79 -0.24 -3.27
CA TRP A 32 -9.44 -0.34 -3.80
C TRP A 32 -8.45 0.35 -2.88
N VAL A 33 -7.37 -0.34 -2.57
CA VAL A 33 -6.22 0.17 -1.82
C VAL A 33 -4.98 -0.01 -2.66
N CYS A 34 -3.91 0.71 -2.35
CA CYS A 34 -2.64 0.50 -3.03
C CYS A 34 -1.49 0.45 -2.06
N TYR A 35 -0.43 -0.23 -2.49
CA TYR A 35 0.83 -0.23 -1.80
C TYR A 35 1.99 -0.12 -2.77
N LYS A 36 3.14 0.32 -2.26
CA LYS A 36 4.39 0.38 -3.00
C LYS A 36 5.54 -0.08 -2.11
N LYS A 37 6.35 -1.00 -2.63
CA LYS A 37 7.63 -1.39 -2.02
C LYS A 37 8.77 -0.68 -2.73
N ILE A 38 9.59 0.02 -1.95
CA ILE A 38 10.80 0.70 -2.42
C ILE A 38 11.94 0.33 -1.47
N GLN A 39 12.80 -0.59 -1.91
CA GLN A 39 13.93 -1.09 -1.10
C GLN A 39 13.43 -1.66 0.24
N GLU A 40 13.83 -1.04 1.36
CA GLU A 40 13.49 -1.46 2.72
C GLU A 40 12.23 -0.78 3.27
N LYS A 41 11.58 0.08 2.46
CA LYS A 41 10.37 0.79 2.85
C LYS A 41 9.14 0.27 2.12
N SER A 42 8.05 0.16 2.86
CA SER A 42 6.73 -0.16 2.33
C SER A 42 5.77 0.98 2.62
N TYR A 43 4.95 1.32 1.64
CA TYR A 43 3.90 2.33 1.77
C TYR A 43 2.56 1.68 1.54
N TYR A 44 1.58 1.98 2.39
CA TYR A 44 0.20 1.55 2.25
C TYR A 44 -0.73 2.76 2.24
N PHE A 45 -1.62 2.81 1.25
CA PHE A 45 -2.58 3.90 1.09
C PHE A 45 -4.00 3.35 0.99
N ASP A 46 -4.85 3.91 1.82
CA ASP A 46 -6.29 3.72 1.84
C ASP A 46 -6.96 5.10 1.88
N SER A 47 -7.75 5.44 0.86
CA SER A 47 -8.44 6.72 0.77
C SER A 47 -9.52 6.93 1.85
N PHE A 48 -9.99 5.87 2.51
CA PHE A 48 -10.86 5.96 3.68
C PHE A 48 -10.08 6.09 5.01
N GLY A 49 -8.74 6.00 4.99
CA GLY A 49 -7.91 6.12 6.18
C GLY A 49 -7.94 4.89 7.10
N LEU A 50 -8.25 3.71 6.56
CA LEU A 50 -8.28 2.46 7.31
C LEU A 50 -6.90 1.80 7.39
N ASP A 51 -6.66 1.08 8.48
CA ASP A 51 -5.45 0.28 8.66
C ASP A 51 -5.38 -0.88 7.66
N PRO A 52 -4.17 -1.27 7.20
CA PRO A 52 -4.00 -2.41 6.32
C PRO A 52 -4.42 -3.72 7.01
N PRO A 53 -5.08 -4.64 6.29
CA PRO A 53 -5.38 -5.96 6.83
C PRO A 53 -4.10 -6.78 7.05
N GLU A 54 -4.17 -7.77 7.94
CA GLU A 54 -3.00 -8.53 8.42
C GLU A 54 -2.23 -9.21 7.27
N GLU A 55 -2.94 -9.70 6.26
CA GLU A 55 -2.35 -10.32 5.07
C GLU A 55 -1.46 -9.35 4.29
N ILE A 56 -1.86 -8.07 4.23
CA ILE A 56 -1.08 -7.00 3.59
C ILE A 56 0.12 -6.66 4.44
N ILE A 57 -0.06 -6.54 5.75
CA ILE A 57 1.05 -6.29 6.67
C ILE A 57 2.10 -7.39 6.54
N ASN A 58 1.67 -8.66 6.57
CA ASN A 58 2.56 -9.81 6.43
C ASN A 58 3.25 -9.83 5.06
N TYR A 59 2.51 -9.56 3.99
CA TYR A 59 3.09 -9.44 2.66
C TYR A 59 4.12 -8.31 2.58
N LEU A 60 3.81 -7.13 3.13
CA LEU A 60 4.67 -5.95 3.08
C LEU A 60 5.94 -6.10 3.92
N LYS A 61 5.84 -6.72 5.10
CA LYS A 61 7.00 -7.07 5.95
C LYS A 61 7.91 -8.12 5.32
N ASN A 62 7.37 -8.97 4.46
CA ASN A 62 8.17 -9.96 3.73
C ASN A 62 8.80 -9.29 2.50
N ASN A 63 9.93 -8.62 2.69
CA ASN A 63 10.78 -8.18 1.59
C ASN A 63 11.45 -9.44 1.00
N GLY A 64 11.00 -9.83 -0.20
CA GLY A 64 11.42 -11.07 -0.84
C GLY A 64 12.93 -11.27 -0.81
N GLU A 65 13.34 -12.28 -0.05
CA GLU A 65 14.54 -13.11 -0.23
C GLU A 65 15.87 -12.38 -0.42
N ASP A 66 16.56 -12.18 0.70
CA ASP A 66 17.85 -12.84 0.94
C ASP A 66 17.92 -13.18 2.43
N LYS A 67 17.78 -14.47 2.75
CA LYS A 67 17.80 -15.03 4.12
C LYS A 67 19.12 -14.78 4.88
N GLU A 68 20.09 -14.12 4.26
CA GLU A 68 21.43 -13.92 4.80
C GLU A 68 21.66 -12.50 5.35
N ILE A 69 20.77 -11.55 5.05
CA ILE A 69 20.78 -10.25 5.73
C ILE A 69 19.75 -10.32 6.85
N LYS A 70 20.24 -10.50 8.08
CA LYS A 70 19.47 -10.22 9.30
C LYS A 70 19.20 -8.71 9.34
N ILE A 71 18.25 -8.23 8.54
CA ILE A 71 17.65 -6.92 8.75
C ILE A 71 16.93 -7.03 10.09
N ASN A 72 17.21 -6.12 11.02
CA ASN A 72 16.51 -6.12 12.29
C ASN A 72 15.03 -5.98 11.99
N VAL A 73 14.19 -6.80 12.61
CA VAL A 73 12.74 -6.85 12.37
C VAL A 73 12.07 -5.48 12.64
N GLU A 74 12.75 -4.61 13.37
CA GLU A 74 12.37 -3.22 13.68
C GLU A 74 12.47 -2.26 12.47
N ASP A 75 13.24 -2.61 11.43
CA ASP A 75 13.57 -1.68 10.33
C ASP A 75 12.58 -1.73 9.16
N ASN A 76 11.69 -2.73 9.09
CA ASN A 76 10.71 -2.84 8.00
C ASN A 76 9.42 -2.07 8.31
N ILE A 77 9.55 -0.75 8.33
CA ILE A 77 8.48 0.19 8.64
C ILE A 77 7.52 0.28 7.45
N ILE A 78 6.24 -0.03 7.70
CA ILE A 78 5.14 0.26 6.77
C ILE A 78 4.62 1.66 7.12
N GLU A 79 4.79 2.62 6.20
CA GLU A 79 4.18 3.94 6.33
C GLU A 79 2.75 3.89 5.77
N CYS A 80 1.75 4.18 6.60
CA CYS A 80 0.33 4.13 6.25
C CYS A 80 -0.28 5.54 6.13
N SER A 81 -1.26 5.73 5.25
CA SER A 81 -2.14 6.89 5.30
C SER A 81 -3.13 6.76 6.46
N THR A 82 -3.19 7.77 7.33
CA THR A 82 -4.06 7.77 8.52
C THR A 82 -5.26 8.73 8.42
N PHE A 83 -5.37 9.45 7.30
CA PHE A 83 -6.43 10.44 7.08
C PHE A 83 -7.46 9.91 6.08
N GLN A 84 -8.73 10.19 6.36
CA GLN A 84 -9.80 9.99 5.41
C GLN A 84 -9.75 11.10 4.35
N ILE A 85 -9.48 10.72 3.10
CA ILE A 85 -9.40 11.63 1.94
C ILE A 85 -10.71 11.64 1.16
N GLN A 86 -11.45 10.52 1.19
CA GLN A 86 -12.74 10.42 0.51
C GLN A 86 -13.86 10.05 1.49
N GLU A 87 -15.07 10.53 1.22
CA GLU A 87 -16.27 10.18 1.98
C GLU A 87 -16.69 8.72 1.76
N PHE A 88 -17.26 8.09 2.79
CA PHE A 88 -17.82 6.74 2.67
C PHE A 88 -18.91 6.69 1.59
N GLY A 89 -18.90 5.64 0.76
CA GLY A 89 -19.81 5.51 -0.39
C GLY A 89 -19.31 6.16 -1.68
N ALA A 90 -18.23 6.95 -1.64
CA ALA A 90 -17.57 7.42 -2.85
C ALA A 90 -16.84 6.26 -3.59
N HIS A 91 -16.81 6.32 -4.92
CA HIS A 91 -16.24 5.27 -5.78
C HIS A 91 -14.88 5.67 -6.39
N ASN A 92 -14.21 6.68 -5.83
CA ASN A 92 -12.98 7.25 -6.37
C ASN A 92 -11.70 6.58 -5.85
N CYS A 93 -11.79 5.55 -5.00
CA CYS A 93 -10.63 4.91 -4.35
C CYS A 93 -9.57 4.44 -5.36
N GLY A 94 -9.99 3.83 -6.48
CA GLY A 94 -9.08 3.41 -7.54
C GLY A 94 -8.32 4.57 -8.19
N TYR A 95 -8.98 5.71 -8.42
CA TYR A 95 -8.33 6.90 -8.98
C TYR A 95 -7.30 7.50 -8.01
N HIS A 96 -7.64 7.58 -6.72
CA HIS A 96 -6.70 8.02 -5.69
C HIS A 96 -5.48 7.10 -5.61
N CYS A 97 -5.69 5.78 -5.68
CA CYS A 97 -4.59 4.81 -5.72
C CYS A 97 -3.62 5.09 -6.88
N LEU A 98 -4.13 5.24 -8.11
CA LEU A 98 -3.30 5.53 -9.28
C LEU A 98 -2.56 6.86 -9.14
N LEU A 99 -3.23 7.90 -8.64
CA LEU A 99 -2.65 9.21 -8.41
C LEU A 99 -1.51 9.15 -7.37
N VAL A 100 -1.72 8.48 -6.23
CA VAL A 100 -0.70 8.28 -5.19
C VAL A 100 0.50 7.54 -5.74
N LEU A 101 0.30 6.43 -6.44
CA LEU A 101 1.39 5.65 -7.02
C LEU A 101 2.22 6.48 -8.02
N LYS A 102 1.55 7.32 -8.81
CA LYS A 102 2.21 8.23 -9.75
C LYS A 102 3.01 9.31 -9.03
N MET A 103 2.44 9.96 -8.02
CA MET A 103 3.14 11.00 -7.26
C MET A 103 4.32 10.44 -6.46
N LEU A 104 4.23 9.21 -5.98
CA LEU A 104 5.30 8.47 -5.31
C LEU A 104 6.49 8.11 -6.23
N GLU A 105 6.44 8.42 -7.52
CA GLU A 105 7.63 8.35 -8.39
C GLU A 105 8.60 9.52 -8.12
N ILE A 106 8.09 10.64 -7.61
CA ILE A 106 8.84 11.91 -7.52
C ILE A 106 8.77 12.59 -6.15
N ARG A 107 7.88 12.15 -5.25
CA ARG A 107 7.65 12.78 -3.94
C ARG A 107 7.62 11.75 -2.82
N ASP A 108 7.96 12.21 -1.61
CA ASP A 108 7.86 11.43 -0.37
C ASP A 108 6.40 11.13 -0.02
N PHE A 109 6.13 9.95 0.55
CA PHE A 109 4.77 9.47 0.83
C PHE A 109 3.94 10.44 1.66
N GLN A 110 4.48 10.96 2.77
CA GLN A 110 3.76 11.93 3.61
C GLN A 110 3.35 13.19 2.84
N LYS A 111 4.23 13.71 1.97
CA LYS A 111 3.92 14.89 1.13
C LYS A 111 2.84 14.58 0.09
N VAL A 112 2.84 13.36 -0.45
CA VAL A 112 1.81 12.89 -1.37
C VAL A 112 0.46 12.83 -0.65
N VAL A 113 0.38 12.17 0.50
CA VAL A 113 -0.87 12.06 1.28
C VAL A 113 -1.40 13.43 1.70
N LEU A 114 -0.54 14.31 2.23
CA LEU A 114 -0.94 15.66 2.63
C LEU A 114 -1.43 16.54 1.47
N SER A 115 -1.00 16.27 0.23
CA SER A 115 -1.47 17.02 -0.95
C SER A 115 -2.86 16.61 -1.44
N LEU A 116 -3.44 15.56 -0.84
CA LEU A 116 -4.78 15.05 -1.16
C LEU A 116 -5.86 15.50 -0.16
N ILE A 117 -5.47 16.19 0.92
CA ILE A 117 -6.35 16.79 1.94
C ILE A 117 -6.62 18.24 1.53
#